data_AF-D8Q2C5-F1
#
_entry.id   AF-D8Q2C5-F1
#
_cell.length_a   1.000
_cell.length_b   1.000
_cell.length_c   1.000
_cell.angle_alpha   90.00
_cell.angle_beta   90.00
_cell.angle_gamma   90.00
#
_symmetry.space_group_name_H-M   'P 1'
#
loop_
_entity.id
_entity.type
_entity.pdbx_description
1 polymer ?
#
loop_
_entity_poly.entity_id
_entity_poly.type
_entity_poly.pdbx_seq_one_letter_code
_entity_poly.pdbx_strand_id
1 'polypeptide(L)'
;SLIYFAAIIAYNEFGLARNWVAKSALSAIGYICYCWGMSVCFDHDRPLSSLSMTALVMTGLIFATTGQAQDFRDREGDAAIGRKTLALILPQGVGRWSLAALLYAWTTALVWFWLPPAGFSLLLYVLATAATYLFVTDYTEESDRRAYWWYNV
;
A
#
# COMPACT_ATOMS: atom_id res chain seq x y z
N SER A 1 -3.79 17.03 -11.50
CA SER A 1 -4.71 16.12 -12.25
C SER A 1 -6.13 16.32 -11.74
N LEU A 2 -7.12 16.49 -12.63
CA LEU A 2 -8.54 16.55 -12.24
C LEU A 2 -9.02 15.25 -11.59
N ILE A 3 -8.45 14.10 -11.99
CA ILE A 3 -8.75 12.79 -11.40
C ILE A 3 -8.35 12.78 -9.93
N TYR A 4 -7.15 13.27 -9.60
CA TYR A 4 -6.68 13.37 -8.22
C TYR A 4 -7.61 14.27 -7.39
N PHE A 5 -7.99 15.43 -7.93
CA PHE A 5 -8.90 16.37 -7.27
C PHE A 5 -10.29 15.76 -7.02
N ALA A 6 -10.85 15.05 -7.99
CA ALA A 6 -12.11 14.33 -7.82
C ALA A 6 -11.98 13.22 -6.77
N ALA A 7 -10.87 12.46 -6.79
CA ALA A 7 -10.62 11.37 -5.86
C ALA A 7 -10.50 11.86 -4.41
N ILE A 8 -9.80 12.98 -4.16
CA ILE A 8 -9.64 13.53 -2.81
C ILE A 8 -10.96 14.11 -2.27
N ILE A 9 -11.77 14.74 -3.11
CA ILE A 9 -13.13 15.17 -2.73
C ILE A 9 -13.98 13.95 -2.40
N ALA A 10 -14.00 12.93 -3.25
CA ALA A 10 -14.77 11.73 -3.00
C ALA A 10 -14.32 11.00 -1.72
N TYR A 11 -13.01 10.99 -1.45
CA TYR A 11 -12.41 10.40 -0.25
C TYR A 11 -12.86 11.12 1.03
N ASN A 12 -12.78 12.45 1.06
CA ASN A 12 -13.03 13.25 2.26
C ASN A 12 -14.49 13.69 2.40
N GLU A 13 -15.05 14.33 1.37
CA GLU A 13 -16.36 15.03 1.45
C GLU A 13 -17.53 14.07 1.29
N PHE A 14 -17.40 13.02 0.46
CA PHE A 14 -18.43 11.99 0.31
C PHE A 14 -18.29 10.83 1.30
N GLY A 15 -17.33 10.92 2.23
CA GLY A 15 -17.14 9.93 3.29
C GLY A 15 -16.73 8.54 2.80
N LEU A 16 -16.27 8.40 1.54
CA LEU A 16 -15.85 7.10 1.00
C LEU A 16 -14.67 6.50 1.75
N ALA A 17 -13.85 7.32 2.40
CA ALA A 17 -12.78 6.85 3.29
C ALA A 17 -13.27 5.99 4.48
N ARG A 18 -14.58 6.01 4.80
CA ARG A 18 -15.16 5.17 5.86
C ARG A 18 -15.31 3.70 5.46
N ASN A 19 -15.45 3.44 4.17
CA ASN A 19 -15.48 2.09 3.62
C ASN A 19 -14.05 1.68 3.24
N TRP A 20 -13.55 0.58 3.79
CA TRP A 20 -12.17 0.14 3.57
C TRP A 20 -11.82 -0.09 2.09
N VAL A 21 -12.76 -0.62 1.27
CA VAL A 21 -12.52 -0.86 -0.16
C VAL A 21 -12.37 0.46 -0.89
N ALA A 22 -13.31 1.40 -0.65
CA ALA A 22 -13.29 2.69 -1.30
C ALA A 22 -12.08 3.54 -0.84
N LYS A 23 -11.72 3.48 0.45
CA LYS A 23 -10.49 4.06 1.00
C LYS A 23 -9.27 3.57 0.22
N SER A 24 -9.07 2.25 0.14
CA SER A 24 -7.91 1.66 -0.55
C SER A 24 -7.87 1.99 -2.04
N ALA A 25 -9.02 1.92 -2.73
CA ALA A 25 -9.10 2.23 -4.16
C ALA A 25 -8.78 3.70 -4.46
N LEU A 26 -9.34 4.63 -3.70
CA LEU A 26 -9.10 6.06 -3.88
C LEU A 26 -7.67 6.45 -3.52
N SER A 27 -7.11 5.88 -2.47
CA SER A 27 -5.71 6.10 -2.12
C SER A 27 -4.77 5.55 -3.20
N ALA A 28 -5.07 4.38 -3.77
CA ALA A 28 -4.31 3.83 -4.89
C ALA A 28 -4.39 4.71 -6.14
N ILE A 29 -5.57 5.24 -6.50
CA ILE A 29 -5.72 6.22 -7.59
C ILE A 29 -4.86 7.46 -7.31
N GLY A 30 -4.88 7.95 -6.06
CA GLY A 30 -4.05 9.07 -5.63
C GLY A 30 -2.56 8.80 -5.86
N TYR A 31 -2.11 7.61 -5.47
CA TYR A 31 -0.72 7.18 -5.62
C TYR A 31 -0.32 7.00 -7.10
N ILE A 32 -1.18 6.40 -7.93
CA ILE A 32 -0.97 6.29 -9.38
C ILE A 32 -0.86 7.69 -10.00
N CYS A 33 -1.74 8.62 -9.65
CA CYS A 33 -1.70 9.99 -10.16
C CYS A 33 -0.41 10.70 -9.78
N TYR A 34 0.06 10.50 -8.54
CA TYR A 34 1.33 11.04 -8.06
C TYR A 34 2.51 10.49 -8.87
N CYS A 35 2.62 9.16 -8.99
CA CYS A 35 3.69 8.52 -9.75
C CYS A 35 3.64 8.88 -11.25
N TRP A 36 2.45 8.91 -11.86
CA TRP A 36 2.26 9.35 -13.24
C TRP A 36 2.79 10.76 -13.47
N GLY A 37 2.41 11.71 -12.60
CA GLY A 37 2.87 13.09 -12.70
C GLY A 37 4.38 13.20 -12.65
N MET A 38 5.03 12.46 -11.73
CA MET A 38 6.49 12.40 -11.64
C MET A 38 7.11 11.83 -12.91
N SER A 39 6.58 10.72 -13.43
CA SER A 39 7.11 10.07 -14.64
C SER A 39 7.04 10.98 -15.87
N VAL A 40 5.95 11.73 -16.06
CA VAL A 40 5.81 12.68 -17.17
C VAL A 40 6.81 13.84 -17.05
N CYS A 41 7.00 14.38 -15.84
CA CYS A 41 7.98 15.44 -15.61
C CYS A 41 9.42 15.00 -15.94
N PHE A 42 9.80 13.76 -15.60
CA PHE A 42 11.14 13.25 -15.91
C PHE A 42 11.33 12.85 -17.37
N ASP A 43 10.26 12.47 -18.06
CA ASP A 43 10.30 12.07 -19.48
C ASP A 43 10.09 13.25 -20.45
N HIS A 44 10.19 14.50 -19.96
CA HIS A 44 10.04 15.73 -20.74
C HIS A 44 8.74 15.76 -21.54
N ASP A 45 7.62 15.44 -20.87
CA ASP A 45 6.26 15.41 -21.44
C ASP A 45 6.04 14.40 -22.57
N ARG A 46 6.94 13.42 -22.72
CA ARG A 46 6.73 12.31 -23.66
C ARG A 46 5.65 11.35 -23.16
N PRO A 47 4.91 10.69 -24.08
CA PRO A 47 3.98 9.64 -23.70
C PRO A 47 4.71 8.51 -23.00
N LEU A 48 4.17 8.08 -21.85
CA LEU A 48 4.74 6.97 -21.10
C LEU A 48 4.70 5.67 -21.90
N SER A 49 5.81 4.94 -21.87
CA SER A 49 5.90 3.61 -22.48
C SER A 49 4.90 2.64 -21.86
N SER A 50 4.52 1.59 -22.59
CA SER A 50 3.67 0.51 -22.05
C SER A 50 4.28 -0.16 -20.81
N LEU A 51 5.62 -0.20 -20.72
CA LEU A 51 6.32 -0.73 -19.56
C LEU A 51 6.17 0.18 -18.35
N SER A 52 6.31 1.49 -18.53
CA SER A 52 6.09 2.50 -17.49
C SER A 52 4.64 2.49 -17.00
N MET A 53 3.68 2.38 -17.92
CA MET A 53 2.26 2.22 -17.57
C MET A 53 2.02 0.95 -16.74
N THR A 54 2.64 -0.17 -17.12
CA THR A 54 2.55 -1.42 -16.37
C THR A 54 3.10 -1.27 -14.96
N ALA A 55 4.27 -0.64 -14.81
CA ALA A 55 4.85 -0.34 -13.50
C ALA A 55 3.90 0.52 -12.64
N LEU A 56 3.30 1.57 -13.21
CA LEU A 56 2.35 2.43 -12.51
C LEU A 56 1.11 1.68 -12.00
N VAL A 57 0.53 0.81 -12.85
CA VAL A 57 -0.61 -0.03 -12.46
C VAL A 57 -0.22 -0.99 -11.35
N MET A 58 0.94 -1.66 -11.46
CA MET A 58 1.44 -2.54 -10.40
C MET A 58 1.63 -1.80 -9.08
N THR A 59 2.23 -0.61 -9.10
CA THR A 59 2.40 0.24 -7.92
C THR A 59 1.06 0.59 -7.26
N GLY A 60 0.06 0.96 -8.06
CA GLY A 60 -1.28 1.22 -7.55
C GLY A 60 -1.95 0.00 -6.92
N LEU A 61 -1.82 -1.17 -7.54
CA LEU A 61 -2.37 -2.42 -7.02
C LEU A 61 -1.67 -2.89 -5.74
N ILE A 62 -0.35 -2.71 -5.65
CA ILE A 62 0.42 -2.94 -4.41
C ILE A 62 -0.18 -2.06 -3.32
N PHE A 63 -0.26 -0.74 -3.55
CA PHE A 63 -0.81 0.18 -2.56
C PHE A 63 -2.25 -0.17 -2.16
N ALA A 64 -3.11 -0.51 -3.13
CA ALA A 64 -4.51 -0.87 -2.88
C ALA A 64 -4.66 -2.08 -1.95
N THR A 65 -3.72 -3.03 -2.01
CA THR A 65 -3.81 -4.31 -1.28
C THR A 65 -2.98 -4.32 0.00
N THR A 66 -1.81 -3.68 0.01
CA THR A 66 -0.92 -3.61 1.18
C THR A 66 -1.10 -2.35 2.00
N GLY A 67 -1.86 -1.36 1.52
CA GLY A 67 -2.17 -0.12 2.23
C GLY A 67 -2.81 -0.33 3.60
N GLN A 68 -3.43 -1.50 3.85
CA GLN A 68 -3.91 -1.89 5.18
C GLN A 68 -2.82 -1.92 6.26
N ALA A 69 -1.53 -1.93 5.88
CA ALA A 69 -0.43 -1.74 6.82
C ALA A 69 -0.55 -0.42 7.60
N GLN A 70 -1.07 0.64 6.96
CA GLN A 70 -1.36 1.95 7.58
C GLN A 70 -2.44 1.83 8.65
N ASP A 71 -3.47 1.03 8.35
CA ASP A 71 -4.62 0.86 9.23
C ASP A 71 -4.24 0.22 10.56
N PHE A 72 -3.16 -0.57 10.64
CA PHE A 72 -2.67 -1.14 11.91
C PHE A 72 -2.13 -0.07 12.85
N ARG A 73 -1.39 0.91 12.32
CA ARG A 73 -0.92 2.06 13.10
C ARG A 73 -2.08 2.96 13.52
N ASP A 74 -3.04 3.17 12.61
CA ASP A 74 -4.09 4.18 12.79
C ASP A 74 -5.36 3.62 13.48
N ARG A 75 -5.29 2.44 14.10
CA ARG A 75 -6.47 1.74 14.66
C ARG A 75 -7.28 2.58 15.64
N GLU A 76 -6.63 3.16 16.64
CA GLU A 76 -7.32 3.96 17.66
C GLU A 76 -7.95 5.22 17.05
N GLY A 77 -7.17 5.93 16.21
CA GLY A 77 -7.65 7.11 15.51
C GLY A 77 -8.84 6.82 14.60
N ASP A 78 -8.77 5.75 13.80
CA ASP A 78 -9.85 5.32 12.92
C ASP A 78 -11.09 4.88 13.71
N ALA A 79 -10.92 4.21 14.86
CA ALA A 79 -12.01 3.84 15.74
C ALA A 79 -12.70 5.07 16.37
N ALA A 80 -11.92 6.07 16.81
CA ALA A 80 -12.43 7.29 17.43
C ALA A 80 -13.33 8.11 16.50
N ILE A 81 -13.08 8.06 15.18
CA ILE A 81 -13.89 8.75 14.17
C ILE A 81 -14.89 7.83 13.45
N GLY A 82 -15.05 6.59 13.94
CA GLY A 82 -16.06 5.64 13.46
C GLY A 82 -15.78 5.03 12.07
N ARG A 83 -14.51 4.97 11.64
CA ARG A 83 -14.12 4.28 10.40
C ARG A 83 -14.12 2.76 10.60
N LYS A 84 -14.40 2.02 9.52
CA LYS A 84 -14.36 0.55 9.50
C LYS A 84 -13.25 0.07 8.56
N THR A 85 -12.01 0.08 9.05
CA THR A 85 -10.83 -0.37 8.31
C THR A 85 -10.57 -1.87 8.47
N LEU A 86 -9.72 -2.45 7.61
CA LEU A 86 -9.39 -3.88 7.69
C LEU A 86 -8.80 -4.26 9.05
N ALA A 87 -7.95 -3.39 9.61
CA ALA A 87 -7.35 -3.59 10.93
C ALA A 87 -8.34 -3.54 12.10
N LEU A 88 -9.54 -2.96 11.91
CA LEU A 88 -10.62 -2.90 12.91
C LEU A 88 -11.66 -4.00 12.73
N ILE A 89 -11.93 -4.45 11.49
CA ILE A 89 -12.96 -5.46 11.22
C ILE A 89 -12.43 -6.89 11.34
N LEU A 90 -11.15 -7.13 11.07
CA LEU A 90 -10.55 -8.47 11.12
C LEU A 90 -9.95 -8.75 12.51
N PRO A 91 -9.96 -10.02 12.96
CA PRO A 91 -9.11 -10.45 14.07
C PRO A 91 -7.65 -10.08 13.79
N GLN A 92 -6.93 -9.62 14.79
CA GLN A 92 -5.57 -9.08 14.61
C GLN A 92 -4.65 -10.04 13.85
N GLY A 93 -4.58 -11.30 14.30
CA GLY A 93 -3.77 -12.31 13.62
C GLY A 93 -4.14 -12.49 12.13
N VAL A 94 -5.43 -12.54 11.81
CA VAL A 94 -5.90 -12.68 10.43
C VAL A 94 -5.49 -11.48 9.58
N GLY A 95 -5.64 -10.26 10.10
CA GLY A 95 -5.21 -9.04 9.42
C GLY A 95 -3.71 -9.06 9.11
N ARG A 96 -2.86 -9.36 10.11
CA ARG A 96 -1.39 -9.37 9.94
C ARG A 96 -0.91 -10.45 8.98
N TRP A 97 -1.46 -11.66 9.09
CA TRP A 97 -1.10 -12.75 8.18
C TRP A 97 -1.64 -12.52 6.77
N SER A 98 -2.77 -11.80 6.61
CA SER A 98 -3.23 -11.38 5.28
C SER A 98 -2.27 -10.37 4.64
N LEU A 99 -1.75 -9.40 5.41
CA LEU A 99 -0.71 -8.49 4.93
C LEU A 99 0.55 -9.27 4.56
N ALA A 100 1.02 -10.18 5.42
CA ALA A 100 2.19 -11.01 5.13
C ALA A 100 2.02 -11.79 3.81
N ALA A 101 0.88 -12.46 3.61
CA ALA A 101 0.58 -13.16 2.38
C ALA A 101 0.66 -12.25 1.14
N LEU A 102 0.14 -11.02 1.24
CA LEU A 102 0.22 -10.04 0.16
C LEU A 102 1.65 -9.56 -0.10
N LEU A 103 2.47 -9.36 0.94
CA LEU A 103 3.88 -8.99 0.77
C LEU A 103 4.66 -10.05 0.01
N TYR A 104 4.51 -11.32 0.38
CA TYR A 104 5.16 -12.43 -0.34
C TYR A 104 4.60 -12.63 -1.75
N ALA A 105 3.27 -12.48 -1.94
CA ALA A 105 2.64 -12.59 -3.25
C ALA A 105 3.18 -11.52 -4.22
N TRP A 106 3.21 -10.25 -3.79
CA TRP A 106 3.76 -9.16 -4.59
C TRP A 106 5.26 -9.30 -4.82
N THR A 107 6.03 -9.69 -3.80
CA THR A 107 7.48 -9.92 -3.95
C THR A 107 7.74 -10.99 -5.01
N THR A 108 7.03 -12.12 -4.94
CA THR A 108 7.13 -13.20 -5.93
C THR A 108 6.73 -12.74 -7.33
N ALA A 109 5.59 -12.05 -7.45
CA ALA A 109 5.08 -11.55 -8.72
C ALA A 109 6.06 -10.57 -9.38
N LEU A 110 6.63 -9.64 -8.62
CA LEU A 110 7.61 -8.67 -9.12
C LEU A 110 8.93 -9.34 -9.50
N VAL A 111 9.44 -10.26 -8.69
CA VAL A 111 10.68 -11.01 -9.03
C VAL A 111 10.47 -11.82 -10.31
N TRP A 112 9.32 -12.47 -10.46
CA TRP A 112 8.99 -13.25 -11.66
C TRP A 112 8.84 -12.36 -12.90
N PHE A 113 8.18 -11.22 -12.77
CA PHE A 113 7.91 -10.32 -13.89
C PHE A 113 9.17 -9.54 -14.34
N TRP A 114 9.96 -9.02 -13.39
CA TRP A 114 11.10 -8.16 -13.69
C TRP A 114 12.44 -8.89 -13.78
N LEU A 115 12.50 -10.17 -13.36
CA LEU A 115 13.69 -11.01 -13.38
C LEU A 115 14.97 -10.33 -12.85
N PRO A 116 14.93 -9.72 -11.64
CA PRO A 116 16.10 -9.05 -11.11
C PRO A 116 17.20 -10.06 -10.71
N PRO A 117 18.45 -9.60 -10.52
CA PRO A 117 19.55 -10.45 -10.07
C PRO A 117 19.22 -11.17 -8.77
N ALA A 118 19.69 -12.42 -8.63
CA ALA A 118 19.35 -13.29 -7.49
C ALA A 118 19.62 -12.66 -6.11
N GLY A 119 20.73 -11.91 -5.97
CA GLY A 119 21.05 -11.20 -4.73
C GLY A 119 20.03 -10.11 -4.38
N PHE A 120 19.51 -9.38 -5.38
CA PHE A 120 18.46 -8.38 -5.18
C PHE A 120 17.12 -9.06 -4.86
N SER A 121 16.78 -10.14 -5.55
CA SER A 121 15.60 -10.95 -5.23
C SER A 121 15.63 -11.44 -3.77
N LEU A 122 16.77 -11.96 -3.31
CA LEU A 122 16.95 -12.40 -1.92
C LEU A 122 16.72 -11.24 -0.94
N LEU A 123 17.28 -10.06 -1.22
CA LEU A 123 17.07 -8.87 -0.40
C LEU A 123 15.59 -8.51 -0.27
N LEU A 124 14.82 -8.55 -1.37
CA LEU A 124 13.38 -8.26 -1.34
C LEU A 124 12.61 -9.25 -0.44
N TYR A 125 12.93 -10.55 -0.51
CA TYR A 125 12.32 -11.54 0.39
C TYR A 125 12.74 -11.35 1.85
N VAL A 126 13.98 -10.93 2.12
CA VAL A 126 14.43 -10.59 3.47
C VAL A 126 13.63 -9.41 4.02
N LEU A 127 13.42 -8.36 3.21
CA LEU A 127 12.60 -7.21 3.60
C LEU A 127 11.14 -7.61 3.86
N ALA A 128 10.54 -8.43 2.99
CA ALA A 128 9.18 -8.95 3.21
C ALA A 128 9.08 -9.78 4.50
N THR A 129 10.11 -10.58 4.82
CA THR A 129 10.19 -11.36 6.05
C THR A 129 10.35 -10.47 7.28
N ALA A 130 11.21 -9.45 7.22
CA ALA A 130 11.42 -8.49 8.29
C ALA A 130 10.13 -7.70 8.58
N ALA A 131 9.45 -7.19 7.54
CA ALA A 131 8.17 -6.51 7.69
C ALA A 131 7.11 -7.45 8.30
N THR A 132 7.01 -8.68 7.81
CA THR A 132 6.11 -9.69 8.38
C THR A 132 6.39 -9.91 9.86
N TYR A 133 7.65 -10.13 10.23
CA TYR A 133 8.06 -10.32 11.62
C TYR A 133 7.66 -9.14 12.52
N LEU A 134 7.90 -7.90 12.07
CA LEU A 134 7.53 -6.70 12.81
C LEU A 134 6.01 -6.59 13.04
N PHE A 135 5.20 -6.99 12.06
CA PHE A 135 3.74 -6.92 12.15
C PHE A 135 3.10 -8.09 12.90
N VAL A 136 3.70 -9.30 12.93
CA VAL A 136 3.06 -10.49 13.52
C VAL A 136 3.43 -10.75 14.97
N THR A 137 4.50 -10.13 15.50
CA THR A 137 5.08 -10.45 16.81
C THR A 137 4.43 -9.71 17.97
N ASP A 138 4.08 -8.45 17.77
CA ASP A 138 3.52 -7.59 18.81
C ASP A 138 2.40 -6.73 18.21
N TYR A 139 1.23 -6.76 18.86
CA TYR A 139 0.00 -6.08 18.42
C TYR A 139 -0.29 -4.82 19.23
N THR A 140 0.69 -4.31 19.98
CA THR A 140 0.62 -3.00 20.62
C THR A 140 0.71 -1.88 19.58
N GLU A 141 0.05 -0.75 19.87
CA GLU A 141 0.04 0.41 18.99
C GLU A 141 1.45 1.00 18.79
N GLU A 142 2.27 1.01 19.83
CA GLU A 142 3.66 1.48 19.73
C GLU A 142 4.46 0.61 18.75
N SER A 143 4.28 -0.71 18.81
CA SER A 143 4.91 -1.63 17.88
C SER A 143 4.37 -1.43 16.46
N ASP A 144 3.06 -1.21 16.29
CA ASP A 144 2.46 -0.95 14.98
C ASP A 144 3.00 0.32 14.33
N ARG A 145 3.19 1.38 15.12
CA ARG A 145 3.78 2.62 14.64
C ARG A 145 5.23 2.43 14.19
N ARG A 146 6.01 1.65 14.95
CA ARG A 146 7.40 1.30 14.61
C ARG A 146 7.48 0.38 13.38
N ALA A 147 6.63 -0.65 13.33
CA ALA A 147 6.54 -1.60 12.22
C ALA A 147 6.17 -0.86 10.93
N TYR A 148 5.19 0.03 10.99
CA TYR A 148 4.78 0.84 9.84
C TYR A 148 5.86 1.83 9.40
N TRP A 149 6.63 2.40 10.33
CA TRP A 149 7.77 3.25 9.98
C TRP A 149 8.79 2.48 9.14
N TRP A 150 9.21 1.29 9.61
CA TRP A 150 10.13 0.43 8.85
C TRP A 150 9.55 -0.09 7.54
N TYR A 151 8.23 -0.34 7.49
CA TYR A 151 7.54 -0.77 6.28
C TYR A 151 7.58 0.29 5.16
N ASN A 152 7.63 1.57 5.53
CA ASN A 152 7.53 2.69 4.60
C ASN A 152 8.90 3.32 4.23
N VAL A 153 10.00 2.83 4.82
CA VAL A 153 11.39 3.23 4.50
C VAL A 153 11.93 2.34 3.41
#